data_AF-A0A7C1B192-F1
#
_entry.id   AF-A0A7C1B192-F1
#
_cell.length_a   1.000
_cell.length_b   1.000
_cell.length_c   1.000
_cell.angle_alpha   90.00
_cell.angle_beta   90.00
_cell.angle_gamma   90.00
#
_symmetry.space_group_name_H-M   'P 1'
#
loop_
_entity.id
_entity.type
_entity.pdbx_description
1 polymer ?
#
loop_
_entity_poly.entity_id
_entity_poly.type
_entity_poly.pdbx_seq_one_letter_code
_entity_poly.pdbx_strand_id
1 'polypeptide(L)'
;MKGEIFIILAQLVWAISSLFVKKLLQDTNPLLVTSLIAFLGTIFVFPFLIYFWNELKIFTPQKLIWAILAGLFWIALGEIFYSLGLRKIPISRASLLTLSFPFFTTLLGVIFLSEKITLRFILGTIFMVIGYIILVM
;
A
#
# COMPACT_ATOMS: atom_id res chain seq x y z
N MET A 1 -2.82 -12.85 -16.90
CA MET A 1 -2.35 -14.04 -16.18
C MET A 1 -0.96 -13.91 -15.53
N LYS A 2 0.16 -13.68 -16.25
CA LYS A 2 1.48 -13.58 -15.57
C LYS A 2 1.56 -12.47 -14.50
N GLY A 3 0.98 -11.30 -14.76
CA GLY A 3 0.93 -10.18 -13.81
C GLY A 3 0.09 -10.44 -12.56
N GLU A 4 -1.05 -11.13 -12.71
CA GLU A 4 -1.93 -11.49 -11.58
C GLU A 4 -1.20 -12.38 -10.57
N ILE A 5 -0.37 -13.31 -11.04
CA ILE A 5 0.42 -14.19 -10.17
C ILE A 5 1.41 -13.37 -9.34
N PHE A 6 2.12 -12.41 -9.94
CA PHE A 6 3.03 -11.54 -9.18
C PHE A 6 2.30 -10.71 -8.13
N ILE A 7 1.09 -10.23 -8.43
CA ILE A 7 0.26 -9.52 -7.46
C ILE A 7 -0.12 -10.44 -6.29
N ILE A 8 -0.55 -11.67 -6.56
CA ILE A 8 -0.89 -12.64 -5.49
C ILE A 8 0.34 -12.92 -4.61
N LEU A 9 1.51 -13.15 -5.21
CA LEU A 9 2.75 -13.36 -4.47
C LEU A 9 3.12 -12.13 -3.63
N ALA A 10 2.99 -10.93 -4.18
CA ALA A 10 3.24 -9.69 -3.43
C ALA A 10 2.28 -9.55 -2.23
N GLN A 11 1.00 -9.88 -2.40
CA GLN A 11 0.02 -9.86 -1.30
C GLN A 11 0.34 -10.89 -0.23
N LEU A 12 0.83 -12.08 -0.59
CA LEU A 12 1.29 -13.07 0.38
C LEU A 12 2.48 -12.55 1.20
N VAL A 13 3.46 -11.93 0.54
CA VAL A 13 4.62 -11.33 1.23
C VAL A 13 4.17 -10.19 2.15
N TRP A 14 3.22 -9.36 1.72
CA TRP A 14 2.67 -8.27 2.52
C TRP A 14 1.86 -8.78 3.73
N ALA A 15 1.10 -9.87 3.56
CA ALA A 15 0.40 -10.52 4.66
C ALA A 15 1.39 -11.05 5.72
N ILE A 16 2.46 -11.74 5.29
CA ILE A 16 3.50 -12.24 6.20
C ILE A 16 4.24 -11.07 6.89
N SER A 17 4.62 -10.03 6.15
CA SER A 17 5.32 -8.88 6.73
C SER A 17 4.46 -8.17 7.77
N SER A 18 3.15 -8.04 7.55
CA SER A 18 2.24 -7.40 8.51
C SER A 18 2.20 -8.10 9.88
N LEU A 19 2.40 -9.43 9.92
CA LEU A 19 2.50 -10.20 11.17
C LEU A 19 3.76 -9.80 11.95
N PHE A 20 4.91 -9.71 11.27
CA PHE A 20 6.16 -9.28 11.89
C PHE A 20 6.09 -7.83 12.33
N VAL A 21 5.55 -6.93 11.50
CA VAL A 21 5.36 -5.51 11.85
C VAL A 21 4.47 -5.39 13.09
N LYS A 22 3.32 -6.08 13.16
CA LYS A 22 2.48 -6.06 14.36
C LYS A 22 3.24 -6.49 15.61
N LYS A 23 4.08 -7.53 15.51
CA LYS A 23 4.91 -8.00 16.63
C LYS A 23 5.92 -6.95 17.07
N LEU A 24 6.61 -6.31 16.13
CA LEU A 24 7.54 -5.19 16.41
C LEU A 24 6.84 -4.00 17.08
N LEU A 25 5.60 -3.70 16.67
CA LEU A 25 4.82 -2.57 17.18
C LEU A 25 4.29 -2.73 18.61
N GLN A 26 4.40 -3.92 19.23
CA GLN A 26 3.97 -4.14 20.61
C GLN A 26 4.76 -3.24 21.56
N ASP A 27 6.09 -3.27 21.45
CA ASP A 27 7.00 -2.60 22.39
C ASP A 27 7.79 -1.45 21.75
N THR A 28 7.57 -1.16 20.47
CA THR A 28 8.36 -0.17 19.71
C THR A 28 7.50 0.98 19.20
N ASN A 29 8.10 2.18 19.08
CA ASN A 29 7.45 3.32 18.44
C ASN A 29 7.16 3.05 16.96
N PRO A 30 5.92 3.23 16.47
CA PRO A 30 5.57 3.04 15.06
C PRO A 30 6.45 3.80 14.07
N LEU A 31 6.80 5.06 14.36
CA LEU A 31 7.64 5.85 13.47
C LEU A 31 9.03 5.24 13.32
N LEU A 32 9.58 4.69 14.41
CA LEU A 32 10.89 4.01 14.37
C LEU A 32 10.82 2.73 13.55
N VAL A 33 9.78 1.91 13.75
CA VAL A 33 9.56 0.67 13.00
C VAL A 33 9.43 0.96 11.50
N THR A 34 8.55 1.90 11.12
CA THR A 34 8.36 2.30 9.73
C THR A 34 9.64 2.86 9.10
N SER A 35 10.38 3.70 9.84
CA SER A 35 11.65 4.26 9.35
C SER A 35 12.71 3.19 9.12
N LEU A 36 12.83 2.21 10.03
CA LEU A 36 13.77 1.09 9.87
C LEU A 36 13.40 0.22 8.66
N ILE A 37 12.12 -0.09 8.48
CA ILE A 37 11.65 -0.85 7.31
C ILE A 37 11.94 -0.10 6.01
N ALA A 38 11.63 1.20 5.96
CA ALA A 38 11.92 2.04 4.79
C ALA A 38 13.43 2.11 4.49
N PHE A 39 14.26 2.24 5.52
CA PHE A 39 15.72 2.26 5.39
C PHE A 39 16.26 0.92 4.85
N LEU A 40 15.88 -0.20 5.46
CA LEU A 40 16.29 -1.54 5.01
C LEU A 40 15.77 -1.85 3.60
N GLY A 41 14.53 -1.48 3.30
CA GLY A 41 13.95 -1.61 1.96
C GLY A 41 14.70 -0.78 0.93
N THR A 42 15.13 0.42 1.29
CA THR A 42 15.98 1.25 0.42
C THR A 42 17.31 0.56 0.14
N ILE A 43 18.00 0.05 1.16
CA ILE A 43 19.26 -0.70 0.99
C ILE A 43 19.06 -1.89 0.04
N PHE A 44 17.97 -2.64 0.20
CA PHE A 44 17.70 -3.83 -0.61
C PHE A 44 17.41 -3.48 -2.08
N VAL A 45 16.70 -2.39 -2.34
CA VAL A 45 16.32 -1.95 -3.69
C VAL A 45 17.43 -1.13 -4.36
N PHE A 46 18.36 -0.55 -3.59
CA PHE A 46 19.40 0.34 -4.10
C PHE A 46 20.29 -0.26 -5.22
N PRO A 47 20.74 -1.53 -5.17
CA PRO A 47 21.49 -2.13 -6.26
C PRO A 47 20.73 -2.15 -7.59
N PHE A 48 19.40 -2.30 -7.54
CA PHE A 48 18.55 -2.26 -8.74
C PHE A 48 18.49 -0.86 -9.34
N LEU A 49 18.54 0.19 -8.52
CA LEU A 49 18.64 1.57 -9.01
C LEU A 49 19.92 1.79 -9.83
N ILE A 50 21.03 1.20 -9.38
CA ILE A 50 22.30 1.25 -10.11
C ILE A 50 22.23 0.41 -11.39
N TYR A 51 21.66 -0.79 -11.31
CA TYR A 51 21.51 -1.68 -12.46
C TYR A 51 20.67 -1.04 -13.58
N PHE A 52 19.58 -0.37 -13.23
CA PHE A 52 18.68 0.32 -14.16
C PHE A 52 19.02 1.82 -14.35
N TRP A 53 20.24 2.25 -14.00
CA TRP A 53 20.62 3.66 -14.01
C TRP A 53 20.42 4.36 -15.36
N ASN A 54 20.61 3.63 -16.47
CA ASN A 54 20.41 4.21 -17.81
C ASN A 54 18.94 4.51 -18.12
N GLU A 55 17.99 3.81 -17.48
CA GLU A 55 16.56 4.08 -17.63
C GLU A 55 16.15 5.37 -16.88
N LEU A 56 16.87 5.72 -15.82
CA LEU A 56 16.70 6.99 -15.11
C LEU A 56 17.03 8.20 -15.97
N LYS A 57 17.87 8.05 -17.02
CA LYS A 57 18.16 9.16 -17.94
C LYS A 57 16.94 9.60 -18.75
N ILE A 58 15.88 8.78 -18.75
CA ILE A 58 14.59 9.04 -19.43
C ILE A 58 13.58 9.69 -18.46
N PHE A 59 13.96 9.92 -17.19
CA PHE A 59 13.12 10.64 -16.23
C PHE A 59 13.09 12.13 -16.55
N THR A 60 11.96 12.58 -17.10
CA THR A 60 11.61 14.00 -17.12
C THR A 60 11.39 14.51 -15.68
N PRO A 61 11.58 15.81 -15.40
CA PRO A 61 11.28 16.41 -14.09
C PRO A 61 9.87 16.08 -13.58
N GLN A 62 8.88 16.02 -14.48
CA GLN A 62 7.51 15.66 -14.13
C GLN A 62 7.38 14.23 -13.58
N LYS A 63 8.03 13.24 -14.23
CA LYS A 63 8.06 11.85 -13.74
C LYS A 63 8.74 11.76 -12.37
N LEU A 64 9.77 12.57 -12.13
CA LEU A 64 10.44 12.62 -10.84
C LEU A 64 9.51 13.15 -9.74
N ILE A 65 8.73 14.19 -10.03
CA ILE A 65 7.69 14.69 -9.11
C ILE A 65 6.68 13.58 -8.77
N TRP A 66 6.20 12.85 -9.76
CA TRP A 66 5.27 11.73 -9.51
C TRP A 66 5.90 10.63 -8.64
N ALA A 67 7.17 10.30 -8.87
CA ALA A 67 7.89 9.32 -8.03
C ALA A 67 8.05 9.81 -6.59
N ILE A 68 8.37 11.10 -6.39
CA ILE A 68 8.48 11.72 -5.06
C ILE A 68 7.12 11.70 -4.35
N LEU A 69 6.05 12.09 -5.04
CA LEU A 69 4.70 12.07 -4.48
C LEU A 69 4.26 10.64 -4.13
N ALA A 70 4.54 9.67 -4.99
CA ALA A 70 4.25 8.27 -4.71
C ALA A 70 5.00 7.79 -3.46
N GLY A 71 6.30 8.09 -3.34
CA GLY A 71 7.09 7.76 -2.14
C GLY A 71 6.55 8.44 -0.87
N LEU A 72 6.18 9.72 -0.96
CA LEU A 72 5.64 10.48 0.17
C LEU A 72 4.30 9.92 0.65
N PHE A 73 3.35 9.70 -0.25
CA PHE A 73 2.01 9.24 0.14
C PHE A 73 1.96 7.76 0.49
N TRP A 74 2.70 6.91 -0.22
CA TRP A 74 2.71 5.47 0.04
C TRP A 74 3.64 5.12 1.21
N ILE A 75 4.93 5.42 1.08
CA ILE A 75 5.96 4.95 2.03
C ILE A 75 6.01 5.79 3.29
N ALA A 76 5.89 7.12 3.20
CA ALA A 76 5.95 7.95 4.40
C ALA A 76 4.58 7.99 5.10
N LEU A 77 3.56 8.58 4.48
CA LEU A 77 2.28 8.79 5.14
C LEU A 77 1.48 7.49 5.30
N GLY A 78 1.34 6.72 4.23
CA GLY A 78 0.56 5.49 4.19
C GLY A 78 1.03 4.46 5.21
N GLU A 79 2.32 4.10 5.17
CA GLU A 79 2.89 3.13 6.11
C GLU A 79 2.93 3.63 7.57
N ILE A 80 3.11 4.94 7.82
CA ILE A 80 3.02 5.49 9.18
C ILE A 80 1.59 5.33 9.70
N PHE A 81 0.57 5.73 8.92
CA PHE A 81 -0.83 5.58 9.34
C PHE A 81 -1.24 4.13 9.48
N TYR A 82 -0.78 3.26 8.58
CA TYR A 82 -0.99 1.82 8.67
C TYR A 82 -0.37 1.27 9.96
N SER A 83 0.89 1.60 10.26
CA SER A 83 1.58 1.14 11.47
C SER A 83 0.92 1.67 12.76
N LEU A 84 0.49 2.93 12.76
CA LEU A 84 -0.26 3.53 13.88
C LEU A 84 -1.60 2.81 14.12
N GLY A 85 -2.34 2.50 13.05
CA GLY A 85 -3.59 1.74 13.12
C GLY A 85 -3.34 0.30 13.57
N LEU A 86 -2.39 -0.37 12.93
CA LEU A 86 -2.01 -1.75 13.20
C LEU A 86 -1.57 -1.94 14.65
N ARG A 87 -0.96 -0.94 15.30
CA ARG A 87 -0.65 -1.02 16.74
C ARG A 87 -1.91 -1.11 17.60
N LYS A 88 -2.97 -0.38 17.25
CA LYS A 88 -4.19 -0.20 18.07
C LYS A 88 -5.25 -1.29 17.89
N ILE A 89 -5.33 -1.92 16.71
CA ILE A 89 -6.38 -2.91 16.41
C ILE A 89 -5.79 -4.29 16.07
N PRO A 90 -6.57 -5.38 16.16
CA PRO A 90 -6.16 -6.68 15.65
C PRO A 90 -5.83 -6.63 14.16
N ILE A 91 -4.85 -7.44 13.73
CA ILE A 91 -4.44 -7.53 12.31
C ILE A 91 -5.64 -7.84 11.42
N SER A 92 -6.51 -8.77 11.83
CA SER A 92 -7.73 -9.12 11.08
C SER A 92 -8.60 -7.90 10.77
N ARG A 93 -8.82 -7.02 11.76
CA ARG A 93 -9.59 -5.78 11.55
C ARG A 93 -8.85 -4.79 10.64
N ALA A 94 -7.52 -4.67 10.79
CA ALA A 94 -6.72 -3.80 9.92
C ALA A 94 -6.75 -4.27 8.46
N SER A 95 -6.60 -5.58 8.21
CA SER A 95 -6.67 -6.18 6.88
C SER A 95 -8.05 -6.02 6.24
N LEU A 96 -9.13 -6.02 7.02
CA LEU A 96 -10.47 -5.74 6.49
C LEU A 96 -10.66 -4.26 6.14
N LEU A 97 -10.10 -3.35 6.94
CA LEU A 97 -10.12 -1.93 6.63
C LEU A 97 -9.34 -1.60 5.35
N THR A 98 -8.22 -2.29 5.09
CA THR A 98 -7.44 -2.07 3.86
C THR A 98 -8.19 -2.53 2.61
N LEU A 99 -9.20 -3.41 2.74
CA LEU A 99 -10.10 -3.73 1.62
C LEU A 99 -10.93 -2.52 1.17
N SER A 100 -11.01 -1.42 1.93
CA SER A 100 -11.62 -0.18 1.42
C SER A 100 -10.76 0.54 0.38
N PHE A 101 -9.50 0.16 0.19
CA PHE A 101 -8.58 0.80 -0.75
C PHE A 101 -9.10 0.92 -2.20
N PRO A 102 -9.75 -0.09 -2.82
CA PRO A 102 -10.28 0.02 -4.18
C PRO A 102 -11.32 1.14 -4.32
N PHE A 103 -12.15 1.38 -3.29
CA PHE A 103 -13.11 2.48 -3.29
C PHE A 103 -12.40 3.83 -3.46
N PHE A 104 -11.42 4.11 -2.59
CA PHE A 104 -10.65 5.35 -2.67
C PHE A 104 -9.84 5.45 -3.96
N THR A 105 -9.25 4.33 -4.40
CA THR A 105 -8.43 4.29 -5.62
C THR A 105 -9.25 4.62 -6.85
N THR A 106 -10.44 4.06 -6.99
CA THR A 106 -11.31 4.37 -8.13
C THR A 106 -11.91 5.76 -8.01
N LEU A 107 -12.27 6.23 -6.82
CA LEU A 107 -12.70 7.62 -6.65
C LEU A 107 -11.63 8.60 -7.15
N LEU A 108 -10.37 8.38 -6.74
CA LEU A 108 -9.24 9.19 -7.19
C LEU A 108 -8.94 8.95 -8.69
N GLY A 109 -9.09 7.72 -9.19
CA GLY A 109 -8.94 7.40 -10.62
C GLY A 109 -9.96 8.13 -11.50
N VAL A 110 -11.20 8.27 -11.04
CA VAL A 110 -12.22 9.06 -11.74
C VAL A 110 -11.85 10.54 -11.74
N ILE A 111 -11.41 11.08 -10.61
CA ILE A 111 -11.06 12.50 -10.46
C ILE A 111 -9.80 12.88 -11.25
N PHE A 112 -8.73 12.08 -11.13
CA PHE A 112 -7.41 12.43 -11.65
C PHE A 112 -7.09 11.77 -13.00
N LEU A 113 -7.64 10.58 -13.28
CA LEU A 113 -7.38 9.80 -14.50
C LEU A 113 -8.60 9.75 -15.44
N SER A 114 -9.72 10.38 -15.07
CA SER A 114 -10.97 10.37 -15.86
C SER A 114 -11.48 8.95 -16.18
N GLU A 115 -11.27 8.00 -15.25
CA GLU A 115 -11.77 6.64 -15.39
C GLU A 115 -13.31 6.59 -15.38
N LYS A 116 -13.90 5.67 -16.15
CA LYS A 116 -15.35 5.46 -16.15
C LYS A 116 -15.75 4.49 -15.04
N ILE A 117 -16.63 4.95 -14.14
CA ILE A 117 -17.22 4.06 -13.13
C ILE A 117 -18.20 3.11 -13.82
N THR A 118 -17.95 1.81 -13.69
CA THR A 118 -18.87 0.79 -14.18
C THR A 118 -19.83 0.36 -13.07
N LEU A 119 -21.02 -0.11 -13.45
CA LEU A 119 -22.00 -0.65 -12.50
C LEU A 119 -21.43 -1.83 -11.70
N ARG A 120 -20.56 -2.64 -12.32
CA ARG A 120 -19.86 -3.75 -11.66
C ARG A 120 -18.97 -3.28 -10.51
N PHE A 121 -18.29 -2.15 -10.68
CA PHE A 121 -17.43 -1.57 -9.63
C PHE A 121 -18.25 -1.06 -8.44
N ILE A 122 -19.40 -0.42 -8.70
CA ILE A 122 -20.30 0.08 -7.66
C ILE A 122 -20.83 -1.10 -6.84
N LEU A 123 -21.32 -2.14 -7.51
CA LEU A 123 -21.81 -3.36 -6.84
C LEU A 123 -20.70 -4.04 -6.03
N GLY A 124 -19.49 -4.15 -6.60
CA GLY A 124 -18.32 -4.67 -5.88
C GLY A 124 -18.00 -3.89 -4.61
N THR A 125 -17.98 -2.56 -4.69
CA THR A 125 -17.78 -1.67 -3.54
C THR A 125 -18.84 -1.88 -2.46
N ILE A 126 -20.12 -1.95 -2.84
CA ILE A 126 -21.23 -2.19 -1.90
C ILE A 126 -21.04 -3.54 -1.20
N PHE A 127 -20.73 -4.60 -1.94
CA PHE A 127 -20.46 -5.91 -1.33
C PHE A 127 -19.26 -5.89 -0.38
N MET A 128 -18.19 -5.15 -0.71
CA MET A 128 -17.03 -5.00 0.18
C MET A 128 -17.40 -4.30 1.50
N VAL A 129 -18.19 -3.21 1.43
CA VAL A 129 -18.66 -2.50 2.62
C VAL A 129 -19.57 -3.38 3.48
N ILE A 130 -20.49 -4.12 2.86
CA ILE A 130 -21.36 -5.07 3.58
C ILE A 130 -20.52 -6.16 4.26
N GLY A 131 -19.56 -6.75 3.53
CA GLY A 131 -18.67 -7.77 4.09
C GLY A 131 -17.85 -7.26 5.27
N TYR A 132 -17.37 -6.00 5.19
CA TYR A 132 -16.71 -5.34 6.31
C TYR A 132 -17.63 -5.21 7.53
N ILE A 133 -18.87 -4.73 7.36
CA ILE A 133 -19.82 -4.55 8.46
C ILE A 133 -20.11 -5.88 9.15
N ILE A 134 -20.35 -6.95 8.37
CA ILE A 134 -20.64 -8.30 8.89
C ILE A 134 -19.47 -8.87 9.71
N LEU A 135 -18.23 -8.61 9.31
CA LEU A 135 -17.05 -9.14 10.00
C LEU A 135 -16.62 -8.34 11.22
N VAL A 136 -17.05 -7.08 11.32
CA VAL A 136 -16.71 -6.18 12.44
C VAL A 136 -17.74 -6.25 13.57
N MET A 137 -19.02 -6.44 13.23
CA MET A 137 -20.11 -6.71 14.17
C MET A 137 -20.03 -8.13 14.72
#